data_AF-A0A2D5LMB6-F1
#
_entry.id   AF-A0A2D5LMB6-F1
#
_cell.length_a   1.000
_cell.length_b   1.000
_cell.length_c   1.000
_cell.angle_alpha   90.00
_cell.angle_beta   90.00
_cell.angle_gamma   90.00
#
_symmetry.space_group_name_H-M   'P 1'
#
loop_
_entity.id
_entity.type
_entity.pdbx_description
1 polymer ?
#
loop_
_entity_poly.entity_id
_entity_poly.type
_entity_poly.pdbx_seq_one_letter_code
_entity_poly.pdbx_strand_id
1 'polypeptide(L)'
;MSAAQSIWIKSPLYVFAPDQSQPVTGLIVNQGKIETLLFNHDAPASPCDEVFDASGLVILPGLINTHHHFYQTLTRAWAPVVNEPLFPWLKTLYPVWARLTPDALHLATQVAMAELLLSGCTTAADHHYLFPVGLDNAIDVQVDVVRQLGMRAMLTRGSMSLGEKDGGLPPQHTVQTGEAIIRDSERLISQYHERDTGAQIQIALAPCSPFSVTREIMQESAQLAKREDVRLHTHLAETLDEEDFCLQTFGMRTVDYLESVGWLNDRTWLAHGIHFNEQEIARLGAAGTGICHCPVSNMRLASGICPTLDLIEAGAPIGLGVDGSASNDASNMMYEARQALYLQRLKYGAEKITPEVVLRWATEGSASVLGRTDIGVIAEGTQADLALFSLDDIRFSGSHDPLAALILCGAERAEHVMVGGQWRVSHGQINGLDLPALLARHRAAASKLIAG
;
A
#
# COMPACT_ATOMS: atom_id res chain seq x y z
N MET A 1 -29.84 -6.72 5.28
CA MET A 1 -28.78 -7.72 5.04
C MET A 1 -29.30 -8.62 3.94
N SER A 2 -28.71 -8.56 2.74
CA SER A 2 -28.95 -9.59 1.73
C SER A 2 -28.49 -10.93 2.32
N ALA A 3 -29.22 -12.02 2.06
CA ALA A 3 -28.72 -13.36 2.40
C ALA A 3 -27.31 -13.50 1.80
N ALA A 4 -26.37 -14.04 2.58
CA ALA A 4 -25.00 -14.22 2.11
C ALA A 4 -25.01 -15.18 0.92
N GLN A 5 -24.60 -14.66 -0.23
CA GLN A 5 -24.64 -15.37 -1.51
C GLN A 5 -23.38 -16.23 -1.63
N SER A 6 -23.57 -17.54 -1.83
CA SER A 6 -22.50 -18.48 -2.16
C SER A 6 -22.17 -18.38 -3.65
N ILE A 7 -20.88 -18.25 -3.98
CA ILE A 7 -20.39 -18.08 -5.36
C ILE A 7 -19.42 -19.21 -5.67
N TRP A 8 -19.69 -19.98 -6.71
CA TRP A 8 -18.75 -20.93 -7.29
C TRP A 8 -17.96 -20.26 -8.43
N ILE A 9 -16.67 -20.02 -8.20
CA ILE A 9 -15.72 -19.59 -9.23
C ILE A 9 -15.13 -20.84 -9.86
N LYS A 10 -15.53 -21.15 -11.10
CA LYS A 10 -15.18 -22.40 -11.78
C LYS A 10 -14.14 -22.18 -12.88
N SER A 11 -13.35 -23.21 -13.15
CA SER A 11 -12.50 -23.32 -14.35
C SER A 11 -11.53 -22.17 -14.61
N PRO A 12 -10.82 -21.61 -13.61
CA PRO A 12 -9.77 -20.62 -13.87
C PRO A 12 -8.69 -21.17 -14.79
N LEU A 13 -8.06 -20.31 -15.59
CA LEU A 13 -6.87 -20.68 -16.36
C LEU A 13 -5.72 -21.05 -15.44
N TYR A 14 -5.55 -20.31 -14.35
CA TYR A 14 -4.55 -20.55 -13.31
C TYR A 14 -4.97 -19.88 -12.00
N VAL A 15 -4.58 -20.46 -10.86
CA VAL A 15 -4.77 -19.87 -9.53
C VAL A 15 -3.42 -19.82 -8.82
N PHE A 16 -2.98 -18.63 -8.42
CA PHE A 16 -1.77 -18.47 -7.62
C PHE A 16 -2.06 -18.81 -6.15
N ALA A 17 -1.93 -20.10 -5.83
CA ALA A 17 -2.03 -20.66 -4.49
C ALA A 17 -0.80 -21.53 -4.20
N PRO A 18 0.40 -20.93 -4.07
CA PRO A 18 1.68 -21.64 -4.07
C PRO A 18 1.88 -22.59 -2.87
N ASP A 19 1.07 -22.45 -1.81
CA ASP A 19 1.12 -23.32 -0.63
C ASP A 19 0.23 -24.56 -0.76
N GLN A 20 -0.52 -24.68 -1.86
CA GLN A 20 -1.35 -25.86 -2.14
C GLN A 20 -0.54 -26.95 -2.83
N SER A 21 -0.69 -28.19 -2.35
CA SER A 21 0.01 -29.36 -2.91
C SER A 21 -0.50 -29.79 -4.30
N GLN A 22 -1.67 -29.30 -4.69
CA GLN A 22 -2.33 -29.62 -5.96
C GLN A 22 -2.83 -28.32 -6.61
N PRO A 23 -2.86 -28.24 -7.96
CA PRO A 23 -3.44 -27.10 -8.66
C PRO A 23 -4.92 -26.90 -8.28
N VAL A 24 -5.26 -25.69 -7.84
CA VAL A 24 -6.64 -25.30 -7.55
C VAL A 24 -7.38 -25.08 -8.87
N THR A 25 -8.50 -25.79 -9.05
CA THR A 25 -9.32 -25.77 -10.26
C THR A 25 -10.67 -25.06 -10.08
N GLY A 26 -10.94 -24.53 -8.88
CA GLY A 26 -12.12 -23.75 -8.57
C GLY A 26 -12.16 -23.31 -7.11
N LEU A 27 -13.03 -22.36 -6.79
CA LEU A 27 -13.20 -21.80 -5.44
C LEU A 27 -14.69 -21.71 -5.11
N ILE A 28 -15.04 -21.97 -3.85
CA ILE A 28 -16.36 -21.60 -3.30
C ILE A 28 -16.15 -20.44 -2.34
N VAL A 29 -16.82 -19.32 -2.62
CA VAL A 29 -16.84 -18.14 -1.78
C VAL A 29 -18.18 -18.06 -1.07
N ASN A 30 -18.17 -17.89 0.25
CA ASN A 30 -19.37 -17.78 1.06
C ASN A 30 -19.13 -16.84 2.24
N GLN A 31 -20.12 -15.99 2.55
CA GLN A 31 -20.02 -15.00 3.64
C GLN A 31 -18.72 -14.16 3.60
N GLY A 32 -18.26 -13.82 2.40
CA GLY A 32 -17.05 -13.02 2.19
C GLY A 32 -15.72 -13.76 2.39
N LYS A 33 -15.75 -15.08 2.59
CA LYS A 33 -14.57 -15.92 2.77
C LYS A 33 -14.46 -16.97 1.67
N ILE A 34 -13.24 -17.44 1.44
CA ILE A 34 -12.99 -18.65 0.67
C ILE A 34 -13.38 -19.82 1.59
N GLU A 35 -14.48 -20.48 1.29
CA GLU A 35 -15.00 -21.59 2.09
C GLU A 35 -14.35 -22.91 1.69
N THR A 36 -14.15 -23.13 0.38
CA THR A 36 -13.61 -24.39 -0.14
C THR A 36 -12.74 -24.16 -1.36
N LEU A 37 -11.60 -24.87 -1.42
CA LEU A 37 -10.80 -24.99 -2.63
C LEU A 37 -11.18 -26.29 -3.36
N LEU A 38 -11.41 -26.20 -4.67
CA LEU A 38 -11.72 -27.36 -5.50
C LEU A 38 -10.47 -27.78 -6.28
N PHE A 39 -10.24 -29.08 -6.36
CA PHE A 39 -9.12 -29.70 -7.07
C PHE A 39 -9.64 -30.63 -8.15
N ASN A 40 -8.78 -31.06 -9.09
CA ASN A 40 -9.12 -32.08 -10.10
C ASN A 40 -10.39 -31.80 -10.93
N HIS A 41 -10.78 -30.53 -11.08
CA HIS A 41 -12.02 -30.10 -11.72
C HIS A 41 -13.30 -30.64 -11.04
N ASP A 42 -13.24 -30.86 -9.73
CA ASP A 42 -14.40 -31.22 -8.93
C ASP A 42 -15.49 -30.13 -8.96
N ALA A 43 -16.73 -30.57 -8.79
CA ALA A 43 -17.89 -29.68 -8.66
C ALA A 43 -18.23 -29.47 -7.17
N PRO A 44 -18.92 -28.36 -6.83
CA PRO A 44 -19.44 -28.14 -5.48
C PRO A 44 -20.30 -29.31 -5.00
N ALA A 45 -20.16 -29.69 -3.73
CA ALA A 45 -20.95 -30.74 -3.10
C ALA A 45 -22.44 -30.34 -2.92
N SER A 46 -22.75 -29.06 -3.01
CA SER A 46 -24.11 -28.51 -2.95
C SER A 46 -24.25 -27.34 -3.94
N PRO A 47 -25.46 -27.04 -4.42
CA PRO A 47 -25.67 -25.90 -5.33
C PRO A 47 -25.23 -24.58 -4.68
N CYS A 48 -24.48 -23.77 -5.42
CA CYS A 48 -24.18 -22.38 -5.05
C CYS A 48 -25.23 -21.43 -5.65
N ASP A 49 -25.42 -20.28 -5.03
CA ASP A 49 -26.37 -19.25 -5.49
C ASP A 49 -25.94 -18.60 -6.81
N GLU A 50 -24.63 -18.48 -7.03
CA GLU A 50 -24.02 -17.94 -8.25
C GLU A 50 -22.92 -18.87 -8.77
N VAL A 51 -22.77 -18.87 -10.09
CA VAL A 51 -21.65 -19.52 -10.78
C VAL A 51 -20.95 -18.48 -11.64
N PHE A 52 -19.66 -18.26 -11.37
CA PHE A 52 -18.78 -17.40 -12.16
C PHE A 52 -17.79 -18.27 -12.95
N ASP A 53 -17.80 -18.14 -14.28
CA ASP A 53 -16.87 -18.85 -15.15
C ASP A 53 -15.57 -18.05 -15.30
N ALA A 54 -14.49 -18.54 -14.70
CA ALA A 54 -13.18 -17.92 -14.75
C ALA A 54 -12.30 -18.46 -15.89
N SER A 55 -12.89 -19.17 -16.87
CA SER A 55 -12.16 -19.67 -18.03
C SER A 55 -11.37 -18.55 -18.73
N GLY A 56 -10.07 -18.77 -18.91
CA GLY A 56 -9.15 -17.78 -19.50
C GLY A 56 -8.61 -16.73 -18.53
N LEU A 57 -9.03 -16.75 -17.26
CA LEU A 57 -8.58 -15.80 -16.24
C LEU A 57 -7.55 -16.43 -15.29
N VAL A 58 -6.51 -15.67 -14.98
CA VAL A 58 -5.53 -15.97 -13.92
C VAL A 58 -5.99 -15.31 -12.63
N ILE A 59 -6.16 -16.10 -11.56
CA ILE A 59 -6.58 -15.62 -10.24
C ILE A 59 -5.37 -15.45 -9.33
N LEU A 60 -5.22 -14.26 -8.76
CA LEU A 60 -4.29 -13.95 -7.68
C LEU A 60 -5.07 -13.67 -6.39
N PRO A 61 -4.47 -13.85 -5.20
CA PRO A 61 -4.90 -13.08 -4.04
C PRO A 61 -4.91 -11.61 -4.43
N GLY A 62 -5.87 -10.85 -3.91
CA GLY A 62 -5.92 -9.41 -4.12
C GLY A 62 -4.59 -8.78 -3.74
N LEU A 63 -4.04 -7.93 -4.62
CA LEU A 63 -2.77 -7.27 -4.35
C LEU A 63 -2.94 -6.29 -3.18
N ILE A 64 -1.86 -6.06 -2.43
CA ILE A 64 -1.87 -5.23 -1.23
C ILE A 64 -0.77 -4.18 -1.34
N ASN A 65 -1.18 -2.91 -1.36
CA ASN A 65 -0.31 -1.75 -1.35
C ASN A 65 -0.02 -1.32 0.09
N THR A 66 1.23 -1.34 0.54
CA THR A 66 1.58 -1.04 1.95
C THR A 66 2.05 0.39 2.20
N HIS A 67 2.10 1.22 1.15
CA HIS A 67 2.49 2.62 1.27
C HIS A 67 1.99 3.46 0.08
N HIS A 68 1.46 4.65 0.36
CA HIS A 68 1.02 5.63 -0.64
C HIS A 68 0.89 7.01 0.02
N HIS A 69 0.82 8.07 -0.80
CA HIS A 69 0.24 9.36 -0.44
C HIS A 69 -0.89 9.75 -1.42
N PHE A 70 -2.16 9.44 -1.09
CA PHE A 70 -3.29 9.56 -2.01
C PHE A 70 -3.51 10.98 -2.54
N TYR A 71 -3.27 12.00 -1.71
CA TYR A 71 -3.44 13.40 -2.10
C TYR A 71 -2.47 13.81 -3.24
N GLN A 72 -1.35 13.11 -3.40
CA GLN A 72 -0.34 13.42 -4.41
C GLN A 72 -0.77 13.05 -5.84
N THR A 73 -1.90 12.35 -6.01
CA THR A 73 -2.51 12.16 -7.35
C THR A 73 -2.85 13.50 -8.03
N LEU A 74 -2.99 14.58 -7.27
CA LEU A 74 -3.24 15.93 -7.77
C LEU A 74 -2.00 16.62 -8.38
N THR A 75 -0.79 16.08 -8.16
CA THR A 75 0.48 16.71 -8.56
C THR A 75 1.39 15.79 -9.36
N ARG A 76 0.80 14.85 -10.13
CA ARG A 76 1.52 13.92 -11.02
C ARG A 76 2.29 14.66 -12.11
N ALA A 77 3.49 14.19 -12.41
CA ALA A 77 4.36 14.65 -13.50
C ALA A 77 4.49 16.18 -13.58
N TRP A 78 4.53 16.85 -12.42
CA TRP A 78 4.57 18.29 -12.36
C TRP A 78 5.97 18.81 -12.73
N ALA A 79 6.04 19.57 -13.83
CA ALA A 79 7.29 19.93 -14.48
C ALA A 79 8.39 20.54 -13.57
N PRO A 80 8.08 21.40 -12.57
CA PRO A 80 9.09 21.96 -11.69
C PRO A 80 9.90 20.92 -10.88
N VAL A 81 9.33 19.75 -10.61
CA VAL A 81 9.92 18.75 -9.70
C VAL A 81 10.28 17.43 -10.38
N VAL A 82 10.07 17.32 -11.70
CA VAL A 82 10.26 16.07 -12.44
C VAL A 82 11.71 15.56 -12.42
N ASN A 83 12.68 16.47 -12.29
CA ASN A 83 14.11 16.15 -12.26
C ASN A 83 14.77 16.43 -10.89
N GLU A 84 13.97 16.67 -9.84
CA GLU A 84 14.49 17.00 -8.51
C GLU A 84 14.71 15.73 -7.66
N PRO A 85 15.79 15.67 -6.87
CA PRO A 85 15.94 14.67 -5.82
C PRO A 85 15.05 15.01 -4.61
N LEU A 86 14.94 14.10 -3.65
CA LEU A 86 13.95 14.13 -2.56
C LEU A 86 13.80 15.48 -1.84
N PHE A 87 14.88 16.05 -1.29
CA PHE A 87 14.78 17.27 -0.48
C PHE A 87 14.34 18.51 -1.28
N PRO A 88 14.95 18.84 -2.44
CA PRO A 88 14.41 19.87 -3.34
C PRO A 88 12.96 19.61 -3.76
N TRP A 89 12.65 18.37 -4.16
CA TRP A 89 11.30 17.95 -4.57
C TRP A 89 10.25 18.25 -3.48
N LEU A 90 10.56 17.88 -2.22
CA LEU A 90 9.71 18.17 -1.06
C LEU A 90 9.53 19.68 -0.84
N LYS A 91 10.62 20.45 -0.84
CA LYS A 91 10.57 21.91 -0.65
C LYS A 91 9.71 22.61 -1.70
N THR A 92 9.76 22.15 -2.95
CA THR A 92 8.98 22.71 -4.05
C THR A 92 7.49 22.33 -3.95
N LEU A 93 7.17 21.12 -3.49
CA LEU A 93 5.80 20.61 -3.41
C LEU A 93 5.04 21.00 -2.14
N TYR A 94 5.71 21.16 -0.99
CA TYR A 94 5.04 21.52 0.26
C TYR A 94 4.14 22.75 0.16
N PRO A 95 4.57 23.89 -0.44
CA PRO A 95 3.71 25.06 -0.60
C PRO A 95 2.52 24.84 -1.55
N VAL A 96 2.60 23.85 -2.45
CA VAL A 96 1.48 23.44 -3.30
C VAL A 96 0.50 22.64 -2.47
N TRP A 97 0.97 21.60 -1.79
CA TRP A 97 0.10 20.72 -1.01
C TRP A 97 -0.51 21.40 0.23
N ALA A 98 0.12 22.47 0.74
CA ALA A 98 -0.47 23.29 1.80
C ALA A 98 -1.80 23.95 1.41
N ARG A 99 -2.16 23.96 0.12
CA ARG A 99 -3.44 24.45 -0.42
C ARG A 99 -4.50 23.36 -0.53
N LEU A 100 -4.23 22.15 -0.07
CA LEU A 100 -5.15 21.02 -0.14
C LEU A 100 -6.44 21.34 0.63
N THR A 101 -7.58 20.97 0.05
CA THR A 101 -8.91 21.16 0.64
C THR A 101 -9.58 19.79 0.83
N PRO A 102 -10.58 19.67 1.72
CA PRO A 102 -11.34 18.42 1.90
C PRO A 102 -11.91 17.86 0.58
N ASP A 103 -12.47 18.71 -0.28
CA ASP A 103 -13.03 18.29 -1.57
C ASP A 103 -11.95 17.75 -2.52
N ALA A 104 -10.79 18.41 -2.56
CA ALA A 104 -9.67 17.96 -3.38
C ALA A 104 -9.09 16.64 -2.84
N LEU A 105 -9.00 16.48 -1.52
CA LEU A 105 -8.58 15.23 -0.88
C LEU A 105 -9.57 14.09 -1.18
N HIS A 106 -10.88 14.34 -1.12
CA HIS A 106 -11.89 13.34 -1.46
C HIS A 106 -11.70 12.84 -2.90
N LEU A 107 -11.55 13.76 -3.86
CA LEU A 107 -11.30 13.41 -5.27
C LEU A 107 -9.97 12.67 -5.45
N ALA A 108 -8.90 13.11 -4.79
CA ALA A 108 -7.59 12.49 -4.87
C ALA A 108 -7.60 11.06 -4.32
N THR A 109 -8.29 10.84 -3.20
CA THR A 109 -8.50 9.53 -2.59
C THR A 109 -9.31 8.62 -3.52
N GLN A 110 -10.40 9.13 -4.11
CA GLN A 110 -11.19 8.36 -5.08
C GLN A 110 -10.35 7.94 -6.28
N VAL A 111 -9.52 8.83 -6.84
CA VAL A 111 -8.66 8.50 -7.98
C VAL A 111 -7.57 7.49 -7.60
N ALA A 112 -6.87 7.69 -6.48
CA ALA A 112 -5.82 6.77 -6.03
C ALA A 112 -6.37 5.36 -5.82
N MET A 113 -7.47 5.24 -5.08
CA MET A 113 -8.11 3.96 -4.80
C MET A 113 -8.72 3.31 -6.05
N ALA A 114 -9.34 4.10 -6.94
CA ALA A 114 -9.86 3.59 -8.20
C ALA A 114 -8.76 3.01 -9.09
N GLU A 115 -7.62 3.69 -9.22
CA GLU A 115 -6.49 3.19 -10.02
C GLU A 115 -5.86 1.94 -9.41
N LEU A 116 -5.67 1.93 -8.09
CA LEU A 116 -5.21 0.73 -7.36
C LEU A 116 -6.16 -0.44 -7.59
N LEU A 117 -7.46 -0.24 -7.41
CA LEU A 117 -8.47 -1.27 -7.59
C LEU A 117 -8.47 -1.82 -9.02
N LEU A 118 -8.37 -0.96 -10.03
CA LEU A 118 -8.25 -1.36 -11.43
C LEU A 118 -6.96 -2.15 -11.72
N SER A 119 -5.91 -2.00 -10.91
CA SER A 119 -4.68 -2.81 -11.01
C SER A 119 -4.74 -4.15 -10.27
N GLY A 120 -5.88 -4.51 -9.66
CA GLY A 120 -6.03 -5.72 -8.85
C GLY A 120 -5.70 -5.56 -7.37
N CYS A 121 -5.49 -4.33 -6.89
CA CYS A 121 -5.29 -4.04 -5.48
C CYS A 121 -6.62 -4.10 -4.72
N THR A 122 -6.65 -4.79 -3.59
CA THR A 122 -7.84 -4.95 -2.74
C THR A 122 -7.70 -4.25 -1.38
N THR A 123 -6.45 -4.05 -0.94
CA THR A 123 -6.09 -3.42 0.33
C THR A 123 -5.00 -2.39 0.11
N ALA A 124 -5.19 -1.18 0.61
CA ALA A 124 -4.19 -0.11 0.49
C ALA A 124 -3.91 0.57 1.83
N ALA A 125 -2.64 0.82 2.12
CA ALA A 125 -2.24 1.75 3.16
C ALA A 125 -2.03 3.14 2.56
N ASP A 126 -2.51 4.17 3.27
CA ASP A 126 -2.23 5.56 2.93
C ASP A 126 -1.51 6.29 4.07
N HIS A 127 -0.43 6.95 3.71
CA HIS A 127 0.37 7.77 4.59
C HIS A 127 -0.01 9.25 4.47
N HIS A 128 -1.12 9.65 5.08
CA HIS A 128 -1.57 11.05 5.07
C HIS A 128 -0.92 11.85 6.19
N TYR A 129 0.16 12.58 5.90
CA TYR A 129 0.92 13.33 6.91
C TYR A 129 0.70 14.85 6.90
N LEU A 130 -0.03 15.38 5.91
CA LEU A 130 -0.16 16.81 5.68
C LEU A 130 -1.54 17.33 6.08
N PHE A 131 -1.60 18.14 7.14
CA PHE A 131 -2.85 18.68 7.69
C PHE A 131 -2.82 20.22 7.66
N PRO A 132 -2.97 20.86 6.48
CA PRO A 132 -3.08 22.31 6.41
C PRO A 132 -4.37 22.81 7.07
N VAL A 133 -4.46 24.12 7.31
CA VAL A 133 -5.62 24.74 7.93
C VAL A 133 -6.91 24.37 7.18
N GLY A 134 -7.88 23.81 7.90
CA GLY A 134 -9.18 23.38 7.35
C GLY A 134 -9.22 21.94 6.86
N LEU A 135 -8.14 21.16 7.02
CA LEU A 135 -8.08 19.74 6.70
C LEU A 135 -8.04 18.86 7.96
N ASP A 136 -8.62 19.31 9.07
CA ASP A 136 -8.59 18.61 10.36
C ASP A 136 -9.25 17.21 10.31
N ASN A 137 -10.20 17.01 9.39
CA ASN A 137 -10.92 15.75 9.19
C ASN A 137 -10.42 14.96 7.97
N ALA A 138 -9.12 15.07 7.64
CA ALA A 138 -8.55 14.45 6.44
C ALA A 138 -8.82 12.94 6.35
N ILE A 139 -8.60 12.23 7.47
CA ILE A 139 -8.75 10.78 7.53
C ILE A 139 -10.23 10.39 7.46
N ASP A 140 -11.14 11.18 8.04
CA ASP A 140 -12.59 10.98 7.93
C ASP A 140 -13.05 11.03 6.46
N VAL A 141 -12.53 11.99 5.68
CA VAL A 141 -12.77 12.08 4.23
C VAL A 141 -12.31 10.82 3.50
N GLN A 142 -11.17 10.27 3.90
CA GLN A 142 -10.65 9.03 3.30
C GLN A 142 -11.49 7.81 3.68
N VAL A 143 -11.93 7.72 4.93
CA VAL A 143 -12.84 6.67 5.41
C VAL A 143 -14.12 6.62 4.57
N ASP A 144 -14.71 7.78 4.27
CA ASP A 144 -15.91 7.85 3.45
C ASP A 144 -15.67 7.29 2.04
N VAL A 145 -14.53 7.60 1.43
CA VAL A 145 -14.17 7.06 0.11
C VAL A 145 -13.90 5.56 0.15
N VAL A 146 -13.22 5.06 1.19
CA VAL A 146 -12.98 3.62 1.39
C VAL A 146 -14.30 2.86 1.44
N ARG A 147 -15.27 3.37 2.20
CA ARG A 147 -16.62 2.79 2.29
C ARG A 147 -17.37 2.83 0.95
N GLN A 148 -17.26 3.94 0.21
CA GLN A 148 -17.90 4.09 -1.10
C GLN A 148 -17.37 3.09 -2.13
N LEU A 149 -16.04 2.93 -2.22
CA LEU A 149 -15.41 2.03 -3.19
C LEU A 149 -15.38 0.56 -2.73
N GLY A 150 -15.54 0.32 -1.43
CA GLY A 150 -15.63 -1.03 -0.88
C GLY A 150 -14.32 -1.81 -0.88
N MET A 151 -13.18 -1.11 -0.94
CA MET A 151 -11.84 -1.67 -0.70
C MET A 151 -11.56 -1.78 0.81
N ARG A 152 -10.47 -2.44 1.17
CA ARG A 152 -9.89 -2.35 2.52
C ARG A 152 -8.82 -1.27 2.58
N ALA A 153 -8.64 -0.67 3.74
CA ALA A 153 -7.59 0.31 3.95
C ALA A 153 -6.95 0.27 5.34
N MET A 154 -5.64 0.47 5.38
CA MET A 154 -4.88 0.86 6.56
C MET A 154 -4.61 2.37 6.46
N LEU A 155 -5.52 3.19 6.96
CA LEU A 155 -5.36 4.64 6.93
C LEU A 155 -4.46 5.07 8.07
N THR A 156 -3.41 5.83 7.79
CA THR A 156 -2.52 6.29 8.85
C THR A 156 -2.85 7.72 9.24
N ARG A 157 -2.89 7.99 10.54
CA ARG A 157 -2.86 9.34 11.08
C ARG A 157 -1.40 9.79 11.02
N GLY A 158 -1.00 10.36 9.89
CA GLY A 158 0.35 10.89 9.74
C GLY A 158 0.54 12.22 10.46
N SER A 159 1.77 12.72 10.56
CA SER A 159 1.99 14.05 11.16
C SER A 159 3.29 14.71 10.74
N MET A 160 3.30 16.04 10.83
CA MET A 160 4.51 16.86 10.87
C MET A 160 4.42 17.81 12.07
N SER A 161 5.50 17.90 12.85
CA SER A 161 5.56 18.73 14.07
C SER A 161 6.82 19.59 14.17
N LEU A 162 7.78 19.41 13.25
CA LEU A 162 9.02 20.16 13.20
C LEU A 162 9.01 21.04 11.94
N GLY A 163 8.74 22.34 12.10
CA GLY A 163 8.65 23.29 10.98
C GLY A 163 9.98 24.00 10.68
N GLU A 164 10.04 24.72 9.56
CA GLU A 164 11.25 25.48 9.13
C GLU A 164 11.83 26.40 10.22
N LYS A 165 10.99 26.99 11.09
CA LYS A 165 11.46 27.90 12.16
C LYS A 165 12.22 27.16 13.26
N ASP A 166 11.96 25.86 13.38
CA ASP A 166 12.46 24.99 14.45
C ASP A 166 13.51 23.98 13.90
N GLY A 167 13.99 24.18 12.66
CA GLY A 167 15.01 23.35 12.02
C GLY A 167 14.48 22.18 11.18
N GLY A 168 13.16 22.08 11.00
CA GLY A 168 12.53 21.09 10.14
C GLY A 168 12.42 21.52 8.68
N LEU A 169 11.93 20.61 7.85
CA LEU A 169 11.68 20.85 6.42
C LEU A 169 10.32 21.49 6.07
N PRO A 170 9.19 21.12 6.68
CA PRO A 170 7.88 21.58 6.22
C PRO A 170 7.56 23.04 6.60
N PRO A 171 6.77 23.75 5.78
CA PRO A 171 6.31 25.10 6.11
C PRO A 171 5.57 25.15 7.45
N GLN A 172 5.81 26.19 8.25
CA GLN A 172 5.27 26.27 9.61
C GLN A 172 3.73 26.15 9.71
N HIS A 173 2.99 26.55 8.68
CA HIS A 173 1.54 26.47 8.68
C HIS A 173 1.00 25.07 8.32
N THR A 174 1.89 24.10 8.10
CA THR A 174 1.56 22.70 7.80
C THR A 174 1.92 21.74 8.93
N VAL A 175 2.54 22.26 10.00
CA VAL A 175 2.86 21.48 11.20
C VAL A 175 1.79 21.65 12.27
N GLN A 176 1.60 20.61 13.09
CA GLN A 176 0.64 20.58 14.19
C GLN A 176 1.36 20.45 15.53
N THR A 177 0.69 20.87 16.60
CA THR A 177 1.19 20.64 17.96
C THR A 177 1.07 19.16 18.33
N GLY A 178 1.93 18.72 19.24
CA GLY A 178 1.91 17.34 19.71
C GLY A 178 0.58 16.89 20.29
N GLU A 179 -0.02 17.75 21.13
CA GLU A 179 -1.34 17.51 21.73
C GLU A 179 -2.44 17.32 20.67
N ALA A 180 -2.43 18.14 19.61
CA ALA A 180 -3.39 18.01 18.52
C ALA A 180 -3.20 16.69 17.75
N ILE A 181 -1.94 16.29 17.55
CA ILE A 181 -1.58 15.02 16.90
C ILE A 181 -2.13 13.83 17.69
N ILE A 182 -1.75 13.71 18.96
CA ILE A 182 -2.13 12.57 19.81
C ILE A 182 -3.64 12.50 20.03
N ARG A 183 -4.30 13.64 20.28
CA ARG A 183 -5.75 13.67 20.50
C ARG A 183 -6.53 13.22 19.26
N ASP A 184 -6.10 13.63 18.08
CA ASP A 184 -6.75 13.23 16.84
C ASP A 184 -6.46 11.76 16.49
N SER A 185 -5.25 11.28 16.77
CA SER A 185 -4.92 9.85 16.70
C SER A 185 -5.83 8.99 17.57
N GLU A 186 -6.05 9.36 18.84
CA GLU A 186 -6.96 8.65 19.74
C GLU A 186 -8.41 8.67 19.22
N ARG A 187 -8.87 9.83 18.74
CA ARG A 187 -10.21 9.97 18.15
C ARG A 187 -10.39 9.02 16.98
N LEU A 188 -9.45 9.02 16.02
CA LEU A 188 -9.53 8.21 14.80
C LEU A 188 -9.49 6.72 15.10
N ILE A 189 -8.60 6.29 16.02
CA ILE A 189 -8.56 4.90 16.47
C ILE A 189 -9.90 4.49 17.07
N SER A 190 -10.42 5.28 18.03
CA SER A 190 -11.68 4.98 18.71
C SER A 190 -12.87 4.94 17.75
N GLN A 191 -12.86 5.74 16.68
CA GLN A 191 -14.00 5.89 15.79
C GLN A 191 -13.99 4.90 14.62
N TYR A 192 -12.81 4.52 14.13
CA TYR A 192 -12.67 3.84 12.84
C TYR A 192 -11.85 2.56 12.84
N HIS A 193 -11.04 2.28 13.87
CA HIS A 193 -10.19 1.09 13.84
C HIS A 193 -11.00 -0.19 14.10
N GLU A 194 -11.19 -0.99 13.05
CA GLU A 194 -11.82 -2.31 13.12
C GLU A 194 -10.77 -3.38 13.44
N ARG A 195 -11.10 -4.30 14.35
CA ARG A 195 -10.18 -5.32 14.85
C ARG A 195 -10.49 -6.74 14.39
N ASP A 196 -11.71 -6.97 13.90
CA ASP A 196 -12.16 -8.29 13.53
C ASP A 196 -11.51 -8.77 12.22
N THR A 197 -11.46 -10.10 12.05
CA THR A 197 -11.14 -10.72 10.75
C THR A 197 -12.05 -10.14 9.67
N GLY A 198 -11.48 -9.75 8.54
CA GLY A 198 -12.24 -9.08 7.49
C GLY A 198 -12.53 -7.61 7.78
N ALA A 199 -11.81 -6.96 8.70
CA ALA A 199 -11.80 -5.52 8.86
C ALA A 199 -11.59 -4.80 7.52
N GLN A 200 -12.45 -3.82 7.25
CA GLN A 200 -12.38 -2.94 6.10
C GLN A 200 -11.47 -1.74 6.40
N ILE A 201 -11.59 -1.14 7.59
CA ILE A 201 -10.81 0.06 7.95
C ILE A 201 -9.98 -0.21 9.20
N GLN A 202 -8.68 0.03 9.09
CA GLN A 202 -7.76 0.02 10.22
C GLN A 202 -6.99 1.34 10.28
N ILE A 203 -6.66 1.77 11.50
CA ILE A 203 -5.90 2.99 11.76
C ILE A 203 -4.52 2.61 12.26
N ALA A 204 -3.50 3.27 11.73
CA ALA A 204 -2.13 3.25 12.26
C ALA A 204 -1.64 4.67 12.54
N LEU A 205 -0.58 4.79 13.34
CA LEU A 205 0.04 6.09 13.63
C LEU A 205 1.28 6.26 12.75
N ALA A 206 1.42 7.42 12.11
CA ALA A 206 2.51 7.61 11.16
C ALA A 206 3.17 9.00 11.15
N PRO A 207 3.85 9.43 12.22
CA PRO A 207 4.80 10.53 12.11
C PRO A 207 5.71 10.39 10.88
N CYS A 208 5.79 11.44 10.05
CA CYS A 208 6.25 11.32 8.66
C CYS A 208 7.69 10.83 8.52
N SER A 209 8.66 11.50 9.14
CA SER A 209 10.07 11.13 9.08
C SER A 209 10.87 11.81 10.21
N PRO A 210 12.08 11.31 10.54
CA PRO A 210 12.92 11.91 11.58
C PRO A 210 13.22 13.41 11.41
N PHE A 211 13.16 13.93 10.18
CA PHE A 211 13.43 15.35 9.85
C PHE A 211 12.16 16.22 9.73
N SER A 212 10.97 15.67 9.97
CA SER A 212 9.70 16.39 9.88
C SER A 212 8.86 16.33 11.17
N VAL A 213 9.27 15.52 12.14
CA VAL A 213 8.62 15.41 13.45
C VAL A 213 9.62 15.50 14.60
N THR A 214 9.13 15.93 15.75
CA THR A 214 9.88 15.97 17.01
C THR A 214 10.04 14.57 17.60
N ARG A 215 11.14 14.36 18.34
CA ARG A 215 11.44 13.08 19.01
C ARG A 215 10.34 12.67 19.99
N GLU A 216 9.77 13.65 20.68
CA GLU A 216 8.68 13.47 21.63
C GLU A 216 7.46 12.84 20.96
N ILE A 217 7.14 13.26 19.73
CA ILE A 217 6.00 12.71 18.98
C ILE A 217 6.24 11.30 18.49
N MET A 218 7.48 10.97 18.12
CA MET A 218 7.84 9.58 17.86
C MET A 218 7.59 8.71 19.11
N GLN A 219 8.07 9.15 20.28
CA GLN A 219 7.93 8.39 21.53
C GLN A 219 6.47 8.27 21.99
N GLU A 220 5.70 9.36 21.96
CA GLU A 220 4.29 9.37 22.31
C GLU A 220 3.46 8.49 21.37
N SER A 221 3.75 8.51 20.07
CA SER A 221 3.10 7.64 19.09
C SER A 221 3.40 6.17 19.37
N ALA A 222 4.64 5.80 19.72
CA ALA A 222 4.97 4.43 20.09
C ALA A 222 4.20 3.96 21.34
N GLN A 223 4.08 4.83 22.34
CA GLN A 223 3.32 4.54 23.57
C GLN A 223 1.83 4.41 23.30
N LEU A 224 1.26 5.29 22.48
CA LEU A 224 -0.14 5.22 22.05
C LEU A 224 -0.41 3.94 21.25
N ALA A 225 0.43 3.62 20.27
CA ALA A 225 0.28 2.41 19.46
C ALA A 225 0.32 1.12 20.28
N LYS A 226 1.20 1.06 21.28
CA LYS A 226 1.25 -0.05 22.23
C LYS A 226 -0.01 -0.13 23.09
N ARG A 227 -0.51 1.00 23.59
CA ARG A 227 -1.72 1.05 24.44
C ARG A 227 -2.97 0.64 23.68
N GLU A 228 -3.13 1.17 22.47
CA GLU A 228 -4.30 0.98 21.63
C GLU A 228 -4.18 -0.23 20.71
N ASP A 229 -3.08 -0.98 20.78
CA ASP A 229 -2.81 -2.15 19.93
C ASP A 229 -3.03 -1.82 18.44
N VAL A 230 -2.37 -0.77 17.96
CA VAL A 230 -2.35 -0.39 16.55
C VAL A 230 -0.93 -0.43 15.99
N ARG A 231 -0.82 -0.30 14.67
CA ARG A 231 0.45 -0.35 13.93
C ARG A 231 1.13 1.03 13.88
N LEU A 232 2.41 1.03 13.52
CA LEU A 232 3.27 2.20 13.39
C LEU A 232 3.90 2.26 12.00
N HIS A 233 3.93 3.44 11.38
CA HIS A 233 4.53 3.62 10.05
C HIS A 233 5.34 4.91 9.92
N THR A 234 6.45 4.89 9.18
CA THR A 234 7.23 6.09 8.89
C THR A 234 8.14 5.85 7.68
N HIS A 235 8.69 6.91 7.10
CA HIS A 235 9.81 6.80 6.15
C HIS A 235 11.11 6.63 6.93
N LEU A 236 11.99 5.73 6.48
CA LEU A 236 13.31 5.56 7.12
C LEU A 236 14.36 4.99 6.17
N ALA A 237 15.55 5.57 6.22
CA ALA A 237 16.73 5.19 5.45
C ALA A 237 16.47 5.18 3.93
N GLU A 238 15.74 6.20 3.45
CA GLU A 238 15.46 6.35 2.02
C GLU A 238 16.68 6.90 1.28
N THR A 239 17.33 7.93 1.83
CA THR A 239 18.49 8.61 1.22
C THR A 239 19.64 8.77 2.21
N LEU A 240 20.86 8.98 1.69
CA LEU A 240 22.02 9.28 2.53
C LEU A 240 21.88 10.65 3.21
N ASP A 241 21.17 11.60 2.61
CA ASP A 241 20.89 12.91 3.22
C ASP A 241 20.08 12.77 4.52
N GLU A 242 19.15 11.80 4.59
CA GLU A 242 18.42 11.50 5.83
C GLU A 242 19.32 10.93 6.92
N GLU A 243 20.25 10.04 6.55
CA GLU A 243 21.24 9.50 7.48
C GLU A 243 22.15 10.60 8.03
N ASP A 244 22.66 11.46 7.15
CA ASP A 244 23.49 12.61 7.53
C ASP A 244 22.72 13.55 8.48
N PHE A 245 21.43 13.79 8.22
CA PHE A 245 20.58 14.56 9.11
C PHE A 245 20.48 13.91 10.50
N CYS A 246 20.24 12.60 10.57
CA CYS A 246 20.13 11.88 11.84
C CYS A 246 21.44 11.93 12.64
N LEU A 247 22.57 11.75 11.96
CA LEU A 247 23.90 11.84 12.59
C LEU A 247 24.18 13.24 13.12
N GLN A 248 23.87 14.29 12.35
CA GLN A 248 24.09 15.67 12.76
C GLN A 248 23.16 16.12 13.89
N THR A 249 21.90 15.66 13.88
CA THR A 249 20.86 16.13 14.80
C THR A 249 20.82 15.30 16.09
N PHE A 250 21.00 13.98 15.98
CA PHE A 250 20.84 13.05 17.09
C PHE A 250 22.13 12.33 17.50
N GLY A 251 23.20 12.42 16.69
CA GLY A 251 24.42 11.63 16.89
C GLY A 251 24.19 10.13 16.69
N MET A 252 23.12 9.76 15.98
CA MET A 252 22.63 8.39 15.81
C MET A 252 22.37 8.12 14.33
N ARG A 253 22.59 6.87 13.90
CA ARG A 253 22.07 6.42 12.60
C ARG A 253 20.55 6.25 12.68
N THR A 254 19.93 6.05 11.52
CA THR A 254 18.47 5.96 11.38
C THR A 254 17.84 4.88 12.26
N VAL A 255 18.43 3.67 12.33
CA VAL A 255 17.90 2.58 13.17
C VAL A 255 18.21 2.76 14.65
N ASP A 256 19.36 3.35 15.00
CA ASP A 256 19.66 3.72 16.39
C ASP A 256 18.66 4.75 16.92
N TYR A 257 18.32 5.74 16.09
CA TYR A 257 17.28 6.71 16.40
C TYR A 257 15.91 6.01 16.57
N LEU A 258 15.53 5.14 15.63
CA LEU A 258 14.28 4.37 15.65
C LEU A 258 14.13 3.56 16.95
N GLU A 259 15.19 2.88 17.40
CA GLU A 259 15.20 2.17 18.68
C GLU A 259 15.06 3.13 19.86
N SER A 260 15.78 4.26 19.85
CA SER A 260 15.77 5.26 20.93
C SER A 260 14.40 5.90 21.18
N VAL A 261 13.50 5.83 20.20
CA VAL A 261 12.11 6.33 20.28
C VAL A 261 11.08 5.22 20.43
N GLY A 262 11.51 3.96 20.54
CA GLY A 262 10.63 2.82 20.82
C GLY A 262 9.95 2.20 19.60
N TRP A 263 10.49 2.42 18.39
CA TRP A 263 9.89 1.98 17.13
C TRP A 263 10.52 0.72 16.53
N LEU A 264 11.63 0.21 17.08
CA LEU A 264 12.25 -1.03 16.61
C LEU A 264 11.51 -2.26 17.17
N ASN A 265 10.43 -2.67 16.50
CA ASN A 265 9.57 -3.81 16.88
C ASN A 265 8.61 -4.22 15.73
N ASP A 266 7.88 -5.31 15.95
CA ASP A 266 6.96 -5.95 15.01
C ASP A 266 5.66 -5.18 14.70
N ARG A 267 5.38 -4.07 15.39
CA ARG A 267 4.25 -3.16 15.09
C ARG A 267 4.62 -2.15 14.02
N THR A 268 5.91 -1.96 13.78
CA THR A 268 6.43 -0.95 12.87
C THR A 268 6.62 -1.51 11.48
N TRP A 269 6.21 -0.73 10.47
CA TRP A 269 6.69 -0.92 9.12
C TRP A 269 7.27 0.36 8.52
N LEU A 270 8.37 0.23 7.77
CA LEU A 270 9.15 1.34 7.25
C LEU A 270 9.01 1.42 5.73
N ALA A 271 8.75 2.61 5.20
CA ALA A 271 8.82 2.83 3.76
C ALA A 271 10.28 2.89 3.27
N HIS A 272 10.50 2.38 2.04
CA HIS A 272 11.77 2.36 1.31
C HIS A 272 12.81 1.38 1.84
N GLY A 273 13.40 1.66 3.01
CA GLY A 273 14.41 0.82 3.67
C GLY A 273 15.63 0.52 2.79
N ILE A 274 16.33 1.55 2.32
CA ILE A 274 17.39 1.42 1.30
C ILE A 274 18.78 1.36 1.95
N HIS A 275 19.13 2.35 2.75
CA HIS A 275 20.50 2.57 3.24
C HIS A 275 20.71 2.02 4.65
N PHE A 276 20.42 0.73 4.83
CA PHE A 276 20.77 0.01 6.06
C PHE A 276 22.13 -0.67 5.92
N ASN A 277 22.92 -0.65 6.99
CA ASN A 277 24.10 -1.49 7.12
C ASN A 277 23.75 -2.90 7.63
N GLU A 278 24.71 -3.82 7.63
CA GLU A 278 24.50 -5.22 8.04
C GLU A 278 23.97 -5.37 9.48
N GLN A 279 24.43 -4.53 10.42
CA GLN A 279 23.98 -4.59 11.82
C GLN A 279 22.55 -4.09 11.97
N GLU A 280 22.18 -3.05 11.20
CA GLU A 280 20.83 -2.51 11.14
C GLU A 280 19.86 -3.52 10.54
N ILE A 281 20.23 -4.20 9.45
CA ILE A 281 19.45 -5.28 8.84
C ILE A 281 19.18 -6.40 9.86
N ALA A 282 20.22 -6.88 10.55
CA ALA A 282 20.08 -7.93 11.56
C ALA A 282 19.14 -7.52 12.70
N ARG A 283 19.21 -6.28 13.17
CA ARG A 283 18.35 -5.74 14.24
C ARG A 283 16.89 -5.58 13.78
N LEU A 284 16.68 -5.06 12.58
CA LEU A 284 15.34 -4.92 11.98
C LEU A 284 14.67 -6.28 11.84
N GLY A 285 15.40 -7.27 11.31
CA GLY A 285 14.91 -8.63 11.16
C GLY A 285 14.60 -9.31 12.49
N ALA A 286 15.51 -9.22 13.48
CA ALA A 286 15.28 -9.76 14.82
C ALA A 286 14.09 -9.11 15.54
N ALA A 287 13.81 -7.84 15.25
CA ALA A 287 12.66 -7.11 15.78
C ALA A 287 11.33 -7.43 15.07
N GLY A 288 11.38 -8.08 13.90
CA GLY A 288 10.21 -8.32 13.05
C GLY A 288 9.67 -7.06 12.39
N THR A 289 10.46 -6.00 12.28
CA THR A 289 10.06 -4.73 11.65
C THR A 289 9.79 -4.94 10.16
N GLY A 290 8.60 -4.57 9.70
CA GLY A 290 8.24 -4.69 8.28
C GLY A 290 8.90 -3.65 7.40
N ILE A 291 9.17 -3.99 6.14
CA ILE A 291 9.73 -3.07 5.14
C ILE A 291 8.82 -3.04 3.92
N CYS A 292 8.41 -1.84 3.54
CA CYS A 292 7.68 -1.57 2.31
C CYS A 292 8.67 -1.15 1.22
N HIS A 293 8.92 -2.06 0.27
CA HIS A 293 9.76 -1.77 -0.88
C HIS A 293 8.96 -0.99 -1.94
N CYS A 294 9.42 0.23 -2.26
CA CYS A 294 8.81 1.12 -3.26
C CYS A 294 9.70 1.26 -4.51
N PRO A 295 9.81 0.23 -5.36
CA PRO A 295 10.84 0.17 -6.41
C PRO A 295 10.78 1.34 -7.39
N VAL A 296 9.60 1.75 -7.87
CA VAL A 296 9.52 2.83 -8.86
C VAL A 296 9.89 4.16 -8.23
N SER A 297 9.41 4.46 -7.03
CA SER A 297 9.79 5.69 -6.32
C SER A 297 11.29 5.77 -6.06
N ASN A 298 11.86 4.67 -5.53
CA ASN A 298 13.29 4.59 -5.28
C ASN A 298 14.13 4.82 -6.55
N MET A 299 13.65 4.35 -7.72
CA MET A 299 14.31 4.60 -9.01
C MET A 299 14.08 6.04 -9.52
N ARG A 300 12.85 6.56 -9.41
CA ARG A 300 12.46 7.89 -9.89
C ARG A 300 13.19 9.00 -9.15
N LEU A 301 13.38 8.86 -7.85
CA LEU A 301 14.12 9.82 -7.02
C LEU A 301 15.62 9.51 -6.93
N ALA A 302 16.08 8.44 -7.59
CA ALA A 302 17.44 7.93 -7.53
C ALA A 302 17.93 7.63 -6.09
N SER A 303 17.01 7.20 -5.22
CA SER A 303 17.26 6.93 -3.80
C SER A 303 18.11 5.67 -3.59
N GLY A 304 17.92 4.62 -4.40
CA GLY A 304 18.76 3.41 -4.39
C GLY A 304 17.99 2.08 -4.46
N ILE A 305 18.64 0.98 -4.03
CA ILE A 305 18.08 -0.39 -4.11
C ILE A 305 17.92 -0.98 -2.71
N CYS A 306 16.66 -1.22 -2.30
CA CYS A 306 16.35 -1.89 -1.03
C CYS A 306 16.96 -3.31 -0.98
N PRO A 307 17.69 -3.68 0.09
CA PRO A 307 18.30 -5.00 0.27
C PRO A 307 17.25 -6.05 0.69
N THR A 308 16.28 -6.35 -0.18
CA THR A 308 15.10 -7.15 0.20
C THR A 308 15.43 -8.58 0.68
N LEU A 309 16.29 -9.33 -0.03
CA LEU A 309 16.65 -10.68 0.41
C LEU A 309 17.46 -10.68 1.71
N ASP A 310 18.38 -9.72 1.90
CA ASP A 310 19.17 -9.60 3.13
C ASP A 310 18.25 -9.35 4.34
N LEU A 311 17.24 -8.49 4.17
CA LEU A 311 16.21 -8.21 5.18
C LEU A 311 15.33 -9.43 5.47
N ILE A 312 14.90 -10.17 4.44
CA ILE A 312 14.11 -11.40 4.60
C ILE A 312 14.91 -12.46 5.35
N GLU A 313 16.18 -12.66 4.99
CA GLU A 313 17.07 -13.62 5.65
C GLU A 313 17.28 -13.27 7.14
N ALA A 314 17.31 -11.98 7.47
CA ALA A 314 17.37 -11.50 8.85
C ALA A 314 16.05 -11.66 9.63
N GLY A 315 14.91 -11.90 8.95
CA GLY A 315 13.59 -12.10 9.56
C GLY A 315 12.59 -10.95 9.39
N ALA A 316 12.92 -9.91 8.60
CA ALA A 316 12.00 -8.80 8.36
C ALA A 316 10.96 -9.17 7.28
N PRO A 317 9.65 -8.93 7.51
CA PRO A 317 8.65 -9.10 6.46
C PRO A 317 8.79 -8.00 5.40
N ILE A 318 8.69 -8.39 4.12
CA ILE A 318 8.76 -7.47 2.97
C ILE A 318 7.42 -7.42 2.26
N GLY A 319 6.93 -6.20 2.04
CA GLY A 319 5.77 -5.87 1.22
C GLY A 319 6.13 -4.88 0.11
N LEU A 320 5.16 -4.58 -0.76
CA LEU A 320 5.31 -3.58 -1.82
C LEU A 320 4.41 -2.37 -1.59
N GLY A 321 4.91 -1.19 -1.97
CA GLY A 321 4.15 0.05 -1.98
C GLY A 321 4.41 0.86 -3.25
N VAL A 322 3.38 1.50 -3.78
CA VAL A 322 3.50 2.37 -4.95
C VAL A 322 4.04 3.76 -4.61
N ASP A 323 4.02 4.14 -3.33
CA ASP A 323 4.35 5.48 -2.83
C ASP A 323 3.40 6.57 -3.38
N GLY A 324 3.63 7.83 -3.05
CA GLY A 324 2.87 8.95 -3.56
C GLY A 324 3.01 9.15 -5.06
N SER A 325 1.91 9.52 -5.72
CA SER A 325 1.90 9.71 -7.17
C SER A 325 2.67 10.96 -7.66
N ALA A 326 3.38 11.69 -6.80
CA ALA A 326 4.32 12.71 -7.24
C ALA A 326 5.78 12.19 -7.33
N SER A 327 6.01 10.94 -6.88
CA SER A 327 7.29 10.23 -6.91
C SER A 327 7.21 8.86 -7.61
N ASN A 328 6.15 8.52 -8.34
CA ASN A 328 6.02 7.23 -9.07
C ASN A 328 5.93 7.39 -10.61
N ASP A 329 4.89 7.94 -11.23
CA ASP A 329 3.77 8.75 -10.71
C ASP A 329 2.39 8.05 -10.86
N ALA A 330 2.37 6.73 -11.10
CA ALA A 330 1.15 5.94 -11.18
C ALA A 330 0.73 5.35 -9.82
N SER A 331 -0.49 4.82 -9.73
CA SER A 331 -0.99 4.08 -8.55
C SER A 331 -1.34 2.64 -8.94
N ASN A 332 -0.37 1.90 -9.49
CA ASN A 332 -0.60 0.58 -10.10
C ASN A 332 0.30 -0.50 -9.47
N MET A 333 -0.32 -1.50 -8.82
CA MET A 333 0.42 -2.55 -8.11
C MET A 333 1.08 -3.59 -9.04
N MET A 334 0.54 -3.82 -10.24
CA MET A 334 1.17 -4.72 -11.21
C MET A 334 2.45 -4.10 -11.80
N TYR A 335 2.45 -2.77 -12.00
CA TYR A 335 3.66 -2.04 -12.35
C TYR A 335 4.71 -2.13 -11.24
N GLU A 336 4.33 -1.96 -9.97
CA GLU A 336 5.30 -2.12 -8.88
C GLU A 336 5.84 -3.54 -8.76
N ALA A 337 4.99 -4.56 -8.86
CA ALA A 337 5.46 -5.95 -8.80
C ALA A 337 6.45 -6.26 -9.94
N ARG A 338 6.18 -5.78 -11.15
CA ARG A 338 7.09 -5.92 -12.29
C ARG A 338 8.40 -5.16 -12.07
N GLN A 339 8.34 -3.96 -11.52
CA GLN A 339 9.53 -3.14 -11.29
C GLN A 339 10.38 -3.68 -10.13
N ALA A 340 9.75 -4.22 -9.07
CA ALA A 340 10.41 -4.97 -8.02
C ALA A 340 11.17 -6.18 -8.62
N LEU A 341 10.55 -6.94 -9.53
CA LEU A 341 11.21 -8.06 -10.21
C LEU A 341 12.50 -7.62 -10.90
N TYR A 342 12.43 -6.63 -11.78
CA TYR A 342 13.61 -6.25 -12.56
C TYR A 342 14.69 -5.59 -11.70
N LEU A 343 14.32 -4.71 -10.78
CA LEU A 343 15.27 -4.05 -9.90
C LEU A 343 16.00 -5.06 -9.00
N GLN A 344 15.27 -6.01 -8.42
CA GLN A 344 15.86 -7.01 -7.55
C GLN A 344 16.63 -8.08 -8.32
N ARG A 345 16.28 -8.37 -9.59
CA ARG A 345 17.11 -9.21 -10.47
C ARG A 345 18.47 -8.60 -10.75
N LEU A 346 18.55 -7.28 -10.92
CA LEU A 346 19.84 -6.59 -11.09
C LEU A 346 20.72 -6.74 -9.85
N LYS A 347 20.12 -6.81 -8.65
CA LYS A 347 20.86 -6.98 -7.39
C LYS A 347 21.20 -8.43 -7.07
N TYR A 348 20.26 -9.37 -7.24
CA TYR A 348 20.35 -10.73 -6.69
C TYR A 348 20.33 -11.87 -7.72
N GLY A 349 20.10 -11.58 -9.00
CA GLY A 349 20.04 -12.59 -10.06
C GLY A 349 18.62 -13.07 -10.38
N ALA A 350 18.43 -13.52 -11.62
CA ALA A 350 17.14 -13.98 -12.16
C ALA A 350 16.68 -15.33 -11.60
N GLU A 351 17.61 -16.13 -11.10
CA GLU A 351 17.39 -17.41 -10.47
C GLU A 351 16.82 -17.31 -9.05
N LYS A 352 17.04 -16.17 -8.37
CA LYS A 352 16.52 -15.93 -7.01
C LYS A 352 15.23 -15.11 -7.02
N ILE A 353 15.12 -14.14 -7.93
CA ILE A 353 13.94 -13.27 -8.02
C ILE A 353 13.08 -13.73 -9.18
N THR A 354 12.01 -14.44 -8.84
CA THR A 354 11.03 -15.01 -9.78
C THR A 354 9.69 -14.27 -9.71
N PRO A 355 8.78 -14.46 -10.70
CA PRO A 355 7.41 -13.93 -10.63
C PRO A 355 6.66 -14.31 -9.35
N GLU A 356 6.83 -15.54 -8.87
CA GLU A 356 6.22 -16.05 -7.64
C GLU A 356 6.71 -15.29 -6.41
N VAL A 357 8.02 -15.03 -6.31
CA VAL A 357 8.62 -14.30 -5.18
C VAL A 357 8.06 -12.89 -5.08
N VAL A 358 8.03 -12.15 -6.20
CA VAL A 358 7.53 -10.76 -6.18
C VAL A 358 6.01 -10.69 -5.99
N LEU A 359 5.27 -11.69 -6.47
CA LEU A 359 3.83 -11.78 -6.22
C LEU A 359 3.54 -12.12 -4.75
N ARG A 360 4.36 -12.95 -4.09
CA ARG A 360 4.28 -13.12 -2.63
C ARG A 360 4.54 -11.81 -1.90
N TRP A 361 5.53 -11.01 -2.30
CA TRP A 361 5.72 -9.68 -1.71
C TRP A 361 4.51 -8.78 -1.88
N ALA A 362 3.88 -8.78 -3.07
CA ALA A 362 2.69 -7.99 -3.37
C ALA A 362 1.39 -8.48 -2.70
N THR A 363 1.41 -9.66 -2.07
CA THR A 363 0.23 -10.32 -1.47
C THR A 363 0.51 -10.67 -0.01
N GLU A 364 0.88 -11.91 0.30
CA GLU A 364 1.16 -12.41 1.65
C GLU A 364 2.19 -11.56 2.41
N GLY A 365 3.29 -11.16 1.75
CA GLY A 365 4.33 -10.33 2.35
C GLY A 365 3.80 -8.96 2.78
N SER A 366 3.08 -8.28 1.88
CA SER A 366 2.36 -7.05 2.17
C SER A 366 1.29 -7.22 3.27
N ALA A 367 0.56 -8.34 3.31
CA ALA A 367 -0.38 -8.64 4.40
C ALA A 367 0.35 -8.73 5.74
N SER A 368 1.48 -9.45 5.79
CA SER A 368 2.33 -9.58 6.98
C SER A 368 2.86 -8.23 7.45
N VAL A 369 3.31 -7.36 6.53
CA VAL A 369 3.75 -5.99 6.84
C VAL A 369 2.66 -5.17 7.54
N LEU A 370 1.40 -5.31 7.09
CA LEU A 370 0.25 -4.63 7.71
C LEU A 370 -0.29 -5.37 8.95
N GLY A 371 0.26 -6.54 9.29
CA GLY A 371 -0.21 -7.35 10.41
C GLY A 371 -1.47 -8.15 10.18
N ARG A 372 -1.71 -8.55 8.93
CA ARG A 372 -2.90 -9.26 8.50
C ARG A 372 -2.53 -10.70 8.15
N THR A 373 -3.35 -11.62 8.59
CA THR A 373 -3.24 -13.06 8.27
C THR A 373 -4.50 -13.60 7.58
N ASP A 374 -5.51 -12.75 7.41
CA ASP A 374 -6.82 -13.08 6.86
C ASP A 374 -6.98 -12.72 5.38
N ILE A 375 -5.98 -12.06 4.78
CA ILE A 375 -5.90 -11.66 3.36
C ILE A 375 -4.50 -11.99 2.81
N GLY A 376 -4.31 -11.86 1.50
CA GLY A 376 -3.00 -12.03 0.85
C GLY A 376 -2.68 -13.47 0.43
N VAL A 377 -3.52 -14.46 0.77
CA VAL A 377 -3.41 -15.85 0.31
C VAL A 377 -4.76 -16.41 -0.10
N ILE A 378 -4.75 -17.34 -1.06
CA ILE A 378 -5.93 -18.14 -1.45
C ILE A 378 -5.88 -19.45 -0.64
N ALA A 379 -6.62 -19.47 0.47
CA ALA A 379 -6.73 -20.62 1.38
C ALA A 379 -8.12 -20.65 2.03
N GLU A 380 -8.57 -21.81 2.48
CA GLU A 380 -9.86 -21.92 3.18
C GLU A 380 -9.85 -21.10 4.48
N GLY A 381 -10.94 -20.37 4.72
CA GLY A 381 -11.12 -19.49 5.88
C GLY A 381 -10.59 -18.06 5.72
N THR A 382 -9.77 -17.77 4.70
CA THR A 382 -9.32 -16.40 4.42
C THR A 382 -10.42 -15.60 3.71
N GLN A 383 -10.30 -14.27 3.74
CA GLN A 383 -11.22 -13.38 3.03
C GLN A 383 -11.12 -13.60 1.52
N ALA A 384 -12.27 -13.56 0.84
CA ALA A 384 -12.33 -13.61 -0.61
C ALA A 384 -11.99 -12.24 -1.21
N ASP A 385 -10.71 -11.90 -1.11
CA ASP A 385 -10.07 -10.76 -1.73
C ASP A 385 -9.24 -11.29 -2.92
N LEU A 386 -9.76 -11.14 -4.13
CA LEU A 386 -9.24 -11.79 -5.34
C LEU A 386 -9.07 -10.79 -6.47
N ALA A 387 -8.00 -10.94 -7.25
CA ALA A 387 -7.78 -10.19 -8.49
C ALA A 387 -7.66 -11.17 -9.67
N LEU A 388 -8.48 -10.96 -10.70
CA LEU A 388 -8.54 -11.83 -11.86
C LEU A 388 -8.08 -11.06 -13.10
N PHE A 389 -7.14 -11.64 -13.84
CA PHE A 389 -6.53 -11.03 -15.01
C PHE A 389 -6.79 -11.87 -16.26
N SER A 390 -7.20 -11.22 -17.34
CA SER A 390 -7.28 -11.86 -18.65
C SER A 390 -5.90 -11.86 -19.32
N LEU A 391 -5.59 -12.94 -20.05
CA LEU A 391 -4.45 -13.01 -20.95
C LEU A 391 -4.84 -12.81 -22.43
N ASP A 392 -6.07 -12.37 -22.71
CA ASP A 392 -6.57 -12.07 -24.05
C ASP A 392 -6.17 -10.65 -24.50
N ASP A 393 -4.86 -10.41 -24.62
CA ASP A 393 -4.29 -9.16 -25.12
C ASP A 393 -3.01 -9.47 -25.93
N ILE A 394 -2.71 -8.62 -26.93
CA ILE A 394 -1.55 -8.78 -27.82
C ILE A 394 -0.24 -8.98 -27.06
N ARG A 395 -0.06 -8.36 -25.89
CA ARG A 395 1.18 -8.48 -25.08
C ARG A 395 1.43 -9.89 -24.54
N PHE A 396 0.38 -10.69 -24.40
CA PHE A 396 0.45 -12.06 -23.86
C PHE A 396 0.49 -13.12 -24.97
N SER A 397 0.31 -12.74 -26.23
CA SER A 397 0.37 -13.66 -27.36
C SER A 397 1.76 -14.30 -27.46
N GLY A 398 1.83 -15.63 -27.33
CA GLY A 398 3.07 -16.39 -27.26
C GLY A 398 3.60 -16.67 -25.84
N SER A 399 2.87 -16.27 -24.80
CA SER A 399 3.14 -16.73 -23.44
C SER A 399 2.78 -18.21 -23.26
N HIS A 400 3.49 -18.89 -22.35
CA HIS A 400 3.33 -20.33 -22.08
C HIS A 400 3.04 -20.63 -20.61
N ASP A 401 3.40 -19.71 -19.72
CA ASP A 401 3.14 -19.79 -18.29
C ASP A 401 2.22 -18.60 -17.92
N PRO A 402 0.98 -18.86 -17.46
CA PRO A 402 0.03 -17.78 -17.18
C PRO A 402 0.48 -16.82 -16.09
N LEU A 403 1.16 -17.31 -15.05
CA LEU A 403 1.60 -16.49 -13.92
C LEU A 403 2.78 -15.60 -14.33
N ALA A 404 3.78 -16.20 -14.99
CA ALA A 404 4.92 -15.47 -15.50
C ALA A 404 4.51 -14.44 -16.56
N ALA A 405 3.48 -14.73 -17.37
CA ALA A 405 2.95 -13.79 -18.34
C ALA A 405 2.47 -12.49 -17.67
N LEU A 406 1.75 -12.56 -16.54
CA LEU A 406 1.28 -11.37 -15.82
C LEU A 406 2.43 -10.43 -15.47
N ILE A 407 3.56 -10.95 -15.01
CA ILE A 407 4.69 -10.14 -14.57
C ILE A 407 5.63 -9.78 -15.72
N LEU A 408 6.05 -10.76 -16.53
CA LEU A 408 7.08 -10.60 -17.57
C LEU A 408 6.54 -10.00 -18.88
N CYS A 409 5.28 -10.21 -19.24
CA CYS A 409 4.65 -9.52 -20.37
C CYS A 409 3.98 -8.20 -19.94
N GLY A 410 3.67 -8.04 -18.64
CA GLY A 410 3.18 -6.78 -18.07
C GLY A 410 1.66 -6.63 -18.16
N ALA A 411 0.96 -7.35 -17.29
CA ALA A 411 -0.42 -7.01 -16.98
C ALA A 411 -0.48 -5.66 -16.27
N GLU A 412 -1.53 -4.89 -16.56
CA GLU A 412 -1.69 -3.54 -16.00
C GLU A 412 -3.06 -3.34 -15.35
N ARG A 413 -4.07 -4.10 -15.78
CA ARG A 413 -5.45 -3.93 -15.37
C ARG A 413 -6.08 -5.29 -15.10
N ALA A 414 -6.76 -5.41 -13.98
CA ALA A 414 -7.57 -6.58 -13.64
C ALA A 414 -8.89 -6.56 -14.42
N GLU A 415 -9.32 -7.73 -14.89
CA GLU A 415 -10.61 -7.94 -15.53
C GLU A 415 -11.72 -7.94 -14.47
N HIS A 416 -11.49 -8.61 -13.34
CA HIS A 416 -12.40 -8.62 -12.19
C HIS A 416 -11.63 -8.49 -10.87
N VAL A 417 -12.26 -7.84 -9.89
CA VAL A 417 -11.72 -7.75 -8.52
C VAL A 417 -12.84 -7.97 -7.52
N MET A 418 -12.56 -8.84 -6.55
CA MET A 418 -13.45 -9.15 -5.43
C MET A 418 -12.80 -8.67 -4.14
N VAL A 419 -13.59 -8.06 -3.24
CA VAL A 419 -13.16 -7.68 -1.89
C VAL A 419 -14.21 -8.17 -0.90
N GLY A 420 -13.81 -9.03 0.04
CA GLY A 420 -14.73 -9.63 1.02
C GLY A 420 -15.90 -10.36 0.36
N GLY A 421 -15.65 -11.06 -0.75
CA GLY A 421 -16.69 -11.79 -1.50
C GLY A 421 -17.60 -10.93 -2.38
N GLN A 422 -17.35 -9.63 -2.50
CA GLN A 422 -18.16 -8.71 -3.31
C GLN A 422 -17.37 -8.24 -4.53
N TRP A 423 -17.95 -8.38 -5.73
CA TRP A 423 -17.37 -7.87 -6.96
C TRP A 423 -17.32 -6.33 -6.96
N ARG A 424 -16.11 -5.78 -6.96
CA ARG A 424 -15.84 -4.33 -7.02
C ARG A 424 -15.46 -3.87 -8.43
N VAL A 425 -14.79 -4.73 -9.18
CA VAL A 425 -14.49 -4.53 -10.61
C VAL A 425 -15.09 -5.66 -11.40
N SER A 426 -15.77 -5.31 -12.49
CA SER A 426 -16.28 -6.26 -13.48
C SER A 426 -15.94 -5.77 -14.88
N HIS A 427 -15.35 -6.63 -15.71
CA HIS A 427 -14.93 -6.31 -17.08
C HIS A 427 -14.05 -5.05 -17.18
N GLY A 428 -13.09 -4.94 -16.27
CA GLY A 428 -12.15 -3.81 -16.22
C GLY A 428 -12.76 -2.48 -15.82
N GLN A 429 -13.98 -2.47 -15.26
CA GLN A 429 -14.70 -1.28 -14.81
C GLN A 429 -15.09 -1.39 -13.33
N ILE A 430 -14.98 -0.29 -12.58
CA ILE A 430 -15.42 -0.24 -11.18
C ILE A 430 -16.94 -0.14 -11.13
N ASN A 431 -17.56 -1.06 -10.40
CA ASN A 431 -19.02 -1.15 -10.29
C ASN A 431 -19.58 0.12 -9.63
N GLY A 432 -20.48 0.82 -10.34
CA GLY A 432 -21.17 2.01 -9.85
C GLY A 432 -20.37 3.31 -9.86
N LEU A 433 -19.16 3.33 -10.45
CA LEU A 433 -18.34 4.55 -10.55
C LEU A 433 -18.39 5.17 -11.95
N ASP A 434 -18.83 6.42 -12.05
CA ASP A 434 -18.67 7.24 -13.26
C ASP A 434 -17.22 7.76 -13.33
N LEU A 435 -16.35 6.94 -13.91
CA LEU A 435 -14.93 7.24 -14.05
C LEU A 435 -14.67 8.51 -14.89
N PRO A 436 -15.30 8.73 -16.06
CA PRO A 436 -15.15 9.98 -16.79
C PRO A 436 -15.48 11.23 -15.97
N ALA A 437 -16.57 11.23 -15.21
CA ALA A 437 -16.96 12.36 -14.37
C ALA A 437 -15.97 12.58 -13.21
N LEU A 438 -15.51 11.52 -12.56
CA LEU A 438 -14.47 11.59 -11.51
C LEU A 438 -13.20 12.24 -12.06
N LEU A 439 -12.70 11.75 -13.22
CA LEU A 439 -11.47 12.27 -13.82
C LEU A 439 -11.60 13.75 -14.24
N ALA A 440 -12.77 14.17 -14.73
CA ALA A 440 -13.00 15.58 -15.05
C ALA A 440 -12.90 16.49 -13.81
N ARG A 441 -13.54 16.09 -12.70
CA ARG A 441 -13.49 16.83 -11.43
C ARG A 441 -12.11 16.85 -10.81
N HIS A 442 -11.41 15.71 -10.82
CA HIS A 442 -10.05 15.58 -10.31
C HIS A 442 -9.06 16.47 -11.09
N ARG A 443 -9.12 16.48 -12.43
CA ARG A 443 -8.28 17.37 -13.26
C ARG A 443 -8.50 18.85 -12.97
N ALA A 444 -9.75 19.25 -12.74
CA ALA A 444 -10.08 20.62 -12.35
C ALA A 444 -9.51 20.96 -10.96
N ALA A 445 -9.62 20.04 -10.00
CA ALA A 445 -9.03 20.21 -8.67
C ALA A 445 -7.50 20.29 -8.70
N ALA A 446 -6.83 19.42 -9.47
CA ALA A 446 -5.38 19.44 -9.67
C ALA A 446 -4.91 20.77 -10.27
N SER A 447 -5.60 21.25 -11.31
CA SER A 447 -5.28 22.52 -11.97
C SER A 447 -5.44 23.71 -11.01
N LYS A 448 -6.49 23.72 -10.18
CA LYS A 448 -6.71 24.74 -9.15
C LYS A 448 -5.63 24.70 -8.08
N LEU A 449 -5.25 23.51 -7.60
CA LEU A 449 -4.21 23.34 -6.58
C LEU A 449 -2.87 23.92 -7.03
N ILE A 450 -2.45 23.62 -8.27
CA ILE A 450 -1.21 24.14 -8.85
C ILE A 450 -1.27 25.66 -9.04
N ALA A 451 -2.40 26.19 -9.53
CA ALA A 451 -2.55 27.62 -9.84
C ALA A 451 -2.48 28.54 -8.62
N GLY A 452 -2.94 28.09 -7.44
CA GLY A 452 -2.96 28.88 -6.20
C GLY A 452 -4.31 29.49 -5.93
#